data_AF-A0A1J1J9I4-F1
#
_entry.id   AF-A0A1J1J9I4-F1
#
_cell.length_a   1.000
_cell.length_b   1.000
_cell.length_c   1.000
_cell.angle_alpha   90.00
_cell.angle_beta   90.00
_cell.angle_gamma   90.00
#
_symmetry.space_group_name_H-M   'P 1'
#
loop_
_entity.id
_entity.type
_entity.pdbx_description
1 polymer ?
#
loop_
_entity_poly.entity_id
_entity_poly.type
_entity_poly.pdbx_seq_one_letter_code
_entity_poly.pdbx_strand_id
1 'polypeptide(L)' 'MFSITMTLLTCFFLITISIILCLVYFRRKFQYFTKRNIIGPKPTLFGNTKEAFFKRKHLTYEVGKIYEILHKLCIKYA' A
#
# COMPACT_ATOMS: atom_id res chain seq x y z
N MET A 1 19.89 21.11 -28.78
CA MET A 1 18.46 20.74 -28.72
C MET A 1 18.24 19.22 -28.66
N PHE A 2 18.84 18.43 -29.56
CA PHE A 2 18.69 16.95 -29.61
C PHE A 2 19.18 16.20 -28.36
N SER A 3 20.25 16.66 -27.71
CA SER A 3 20.77 16.01 -26.50
C SER A 3 19.85 16.20 -25.28
N ILE A 4 19.25 17.39 -25.12
CA ILE A 4 18.35 17.71 -24.01
C ILE A 4 17.07 16.89 -24.08
N THR A 5 16.48 16.74 -25.27
CA THR A 5 15.28 15.93 -25.45
C THR A 5 15.51 14.46 -25.12
N MET A 6 16.67 13.90 -25.48
CA MET A 6 17.06 12.53 -25.14
C MET A 6 17.30 12.34 -23.64
N THR A 7 17.90 13.33 -22.96
CA THR A 7 18.04 13.29 -21.50
C THR A 7 16.69 13.35 -20.76
N LEU A 8 15.75 14.16 -21.24
CA LEU A 8 14.42 14.24 -20.63
C LEU A 8 13.63 12.93 -20.83
N LEU A 9 13.74 12.34 -22.02
CA LEU A 9 13.10 11.07 -22.33
C LEU A 9 13.63 9.92 -21.47
N THR A 10 14.96 9.83 -21.31
CA THR A 10 15.59 8.82 -20.45
C THR A 10 15.20 9.00 -18.98
N CYS A 11 15.19 10.23 -18.46
CA CYS A 11 14.70 10.52 -17.11
C CYS A 11 13.23 10.09 -16.93
N PHE A 12 12.36 10.33 -17.91
CA PHE A 12 10.96 9.90 -17.86
C PHE A 12 10.83 8.38 -17.75
N PHE A 13 11.57 7.62 -18.55
CA PHE A 13 11.57 6.15 -18.46
C PHE A 13 12.11 5.64 -17.12
N LEU A 14 13.18 6.24 -16.59
CA LEU A 14 13.73 5.86 -15.29
C LEU A 14 12.75 6.11 -14.14
N ILE A 15 12.05 7.25 -14.16
CA ILE A 15 11.03 7.58 -13.15
C ILE A 15 9.86 6.60 -13.24
N THR A 16 9.36 6.31 -14.45
CA THR A 16 8.23 5.38 -14.63
C THR A 16 8.58 3.97 -14.18
N ILE A 17 9.76 3.45 -14.52
CA ILE A 17 10.25 2.15 -14.06
C ILE A 17 10.36 2.12 -12.53
N SER A 18 10.91 3.18 -11.93
CA SER A 18 11.06 3.29 -10.47
C SER A 18 9.71 3.27 -9.74
N ILE A 19 8.70 3.97 -10.28
CA ILE A 19 7.33 3.95 -9.75
C ILE A 19 6.76 2.54 -9.83
N ILE A 20 6.86 1.87 -10.99
CA ILE A 20 6.34 0.51 -11.18
C ILE A 20 6.98 -0.47 -10.17
N LEU A 21 8.30 -0.43 -10.02
CA LEU A 21 9.02 -1.27 -9.05
C LEU A 21 8.55 -1.01 -7.61
N CYS A 22 8.37 0.26 -7.25
CA CYS A 22 7.85 0.65 -5.95
C CYS A 22 6.43 0.09 -5.70
N LEU A 23 5.52 0.22 -6.68
CA LEU A 23 4.17 -0.32 -6.58
C LEU A 23 4.17 -1.84 -6.42
N VAL A 24 5.01 -2.54 -7.19
CA VAL A 24 5.16 -4.01 -7.11
C VAL A 24 5.73 -4.43 -5.76
N TYR A 25 6.74 -3.73 -5.24
CA TYR A 25 7.32 -3.99 -3.93
C TYR A 25 6.27 -3.88 -2.82
N PHE A 26 5.53 -2.78 -2.76
CA PHE A 26 4.49 -2.58 -1.74
C PHE A 26 3.37 -3.60 -1.87
N ARG A 27 2.93 -3.92 -3.09
CA ARG A 27 1.92 -4.97 -3.31
C ARG A 27 2.36 -6.32 -2.80
N ARG A 28 3.64 -6.71 -3.02
CA ARG A 28 4.19 -7.98 -2.49
C ARG A 28 4.31 -7.96 -0.97
N LYS A 29 4.73 -6.83 -0.39
CA LYS A 29 4.93 -6.67 1.06
C LYS A 29 3.66 -6.92 1.86
N PHE A 30 2.52 -6.38 1.40
CA PHE A 30 1.27 -6.48 2.16
C PHE A 30 0.46 -7.76 1.92
N GLN A 31 0.91 -8.67 1.06
CA GLN A 31 0.20 -9.92 0.76
C GLN A 31 0.41 -11.05 1.78
N TYR A 32 1.18 -10.83 2.86
CA TYR A 32 1.54 -11.88 3.82
C TYR A 32 0.33 -12.62 4.42
N PHE A 33 -0.67 -11.88 4.90
CA PHE A 33 -1.87 -12.43 5.53
C PHE A 33 -2.84 -13.03 4.51
N THR A 34 -3.03 -12.34 3.36
CA THR A 34 -3.90 -12.83 2.28
C THR A 34 -3.41 -14.16 1.70
N LYS A 35 -2.09 -14.35 1.55
CA LYS A 35 -1.51 -15.62 1.08
C LYS A 35 -1.75 -16.79 2.02
N ARG A 36 -2.03 -16.54 3.30
CA ARG A 36 -2.32 -17.55 4.33
C ARG A 36 -3.81 -17.74 4.58
N ASN A 37 -4.67 -17.15 3.75
CA ASN A 37 -6.13 -17.14 3.95
C ASN A 37 -6.55 -16.59 5.33
N ILE A 38 -5.74 -15.72 5.93
CA ILE A 38 -6.09 -15.05 7.19
C ILE A 38 -7.08 -13.94 6.84
N ILE A 39 -8.31 -14.07 7.36
CA ILE A 39 -9.39 -13.11 7.12
C ILE A 39 -9.03 -11.78 7.81
N GLY A 40 -9.14 -10.68 7.07
CA GLY A 40 -8.80 -9.36 7.59
C GLY A 40 -9.04 -8.25 6.57
N PRO A 41 -8.80 -6.99 6.97
CA PRO A 41 -8.92 -5.84 6.07
C PRO A 41 -7.95 -5.95 4.89
N LYS A 42 -8.48 -5.77 3.67
CA LYS A 42 -7.69 -5.82 2.44
C LYS A 42 -6.66 -4.70 2.42
N PRO A 43 -5.36 -5.01 2.28
CA PRO A 43 -4.32 -3.98 2.27
C PRO A 43 -4.40 -3.11 1.01
N THR A 44 -4.17 -1.80 1.18
CA THR A 44 -3.97 -0.87 0.07
C THR A 44 -2.49 -0.76 -0.31
N LEU A 45 -2.14 0.16 -1.23
CA LEU A 45 -0.74 0.44 -1.58
C LEU A 45 0.12 0.85 -0.37
N PHE A 46 -0.49 1.41 0.67
CA PHE A 46 0.16 1.76 1.94
C PHE A 46 -0.28 0.83 3.08
N GLY A 47 -0.74 -0.38 2.74
CA GLY A 47 -1.34 -1.30 3.71
C GLY A 47 -2.62 -0.73 4.28
N ASN A 48 -2.81 -0.90 5.59
CA ASN A 48 -3.99 -0.43 6.32
C ASN A 48 -3.72 0.87 7.12
N THR A 49 -2.61 1.57 6.81
CA THR A 49 -2.20 2.80 7.51
C THR A 49 -2.10 4.00 6.56
N LYS A 50 -2.82 3.96 5.44
CA LYS A 50 -2.79 5.00 4.39
C LYS A 50 -3.09 6.39 4.97
N GLU A 51 -4.11 6.51 5.81
CA GLU A 51 -4.50 7.81 6.35
C GLU A 51 -3.46 8.37 7.31
N ALA A 52 -2.79 7.51 8.08
CA ALA A 52 -1.67 7.90 8.94
C ALA A 52 -0.43 8.28 8.13
N PHE A 53 -0.13 7.58 7.04
CA PHE A 53 0.98 7.92 6.13
C PHE A 53 0.81 9.33 5.54
N PHE A 54 -0.41 9.70 5.14
CA PHE A 54 -0.74 11.05 4.67
C PHE A 54 -0.98 12.05 5.81
N LYS A 55 -0.69 11.70 7.07
CA LYS A 55 -0.90 12.53 8.27
C LYS A 55 -2.34 13.06 8.43
N ARG A 56 -3.32 12.38 7.82
CA ARG A 56 -4.74 12.74 7.92
C ARG A 56 -5.35 12.27 9.24
N LYS A 57 -4.80 11.19 9.81
CA LYS A 57 -5.18 10.63 11.10
C LYS A 57 -3.94 10.18 11.88
N HIS A 58 -4.04 10.14 13.20
CA HIS A 58 -3.02 9.51 14.03
C HIS A 58 -3.02 7.99 13.83
N LEU A 59 -1.84 7.36 13.94
CA LEU A 59 -1.68 5.91 13.72
C LEU A 59 -2.59 5.06 14.63
N THR A 60 -2.89 5.54 15.83
CA THR A 60 -3.77 4.86 16.78
C THR A 60 -5.19 4.66 16.24
N TYR A 61 -5.72 5.61 15.46
CA TYR A 61 -7.04 5.47 14.84
C TYR A 61 -7.05 4.34 13.80
N GLU A 62 -5.97 4.21 13.03
CA GLU A 62 -5.85 3.13 12.03
C GLU A 62 -5.77 1.76 12.72
N VAL A 63 -5.04 1.66 13.84
CA VAL A 63 -4.97 0.44 14.65
C VAL A 63 -6.34 0.09 15.23
N GLY A 64 -7.03 1.05 15.84
CA GLY A 64 -8.38 0.85 16.38
C GLY A 64 -9.37 0.35 15.32
N LYS A 65 -9.34 0.95 14.13
CA LYS A 65 -10.16 0.54 12.98
C LYS A 65 -9.89 -0.91 12.56
N ILE A 66 -8.64 -1.37 12.59
CA ILE A 66 -8.30 -2.77 12.29
C ILE A 66 -8.91 -3.70 13.34
N TYR A 67 -8.81 -3.35 14.63
CA TYR A 67 -9.41 -4.14 15.72
C TYR A 67 -10.92 -4.25 15.59
N GLU A 68 -11.63 -3.16 15.31
CA GLU A 68 -13.08 -3.18 15.12
C GLU A 68 -13.50 -4.10 13.96
N ILE A 69 -12.76 -4.07 12.85
CA ILE A 69 -13.02 -4.95 11.69
C ILE A 69 -12.80 -6.42 12.08
N LEU A 70 -11.68 -6.72 12.76
CA LEU A 70 -11.37 -8.09 13.19
C LEU A 70 -12.41 -8.62 14.19
N HIS A 71 -12.85 -7.78 15.14
CA HIS A 71 -13.90 -8.14 16.09
C HIS A 71 -15.22 -8.49 15.38
N LYS A 72 -15.66 -7.68 14.42
CA LYS A 72 -16.87 -7.95 13.62
C LYS A 72 -16.74 -9.22 12.77
N LEU A 73 -15.55 -9.49 12.23
CA LEU A 73 -15.28 -10.72 11.48
C LEU A 73 -15.34 -11.95 12.40
N CYS A 74 -14.74 -11.86 13.59
CA CYS A 74 -14.80 -12.95 14.57
C CYS A 74 -16.24 -13.31 14.94
N ILE A 75 -17.10 -12.32 15.20
CA ILE A 75 -18.54 -12.56 15.47
C ILE A 75 -19.25 -13.20 14.28
N LYS A 76 -18.93 -12.79 13.05
CA LYS A 76 -19.60 -13.28 11.83
C LYS A 76 -19.26 -14.75 11.50
N TYR A 77 -18.06 -15.19 11.88
CA TYR A 77 -17.51 -16.50 11.51
C TYR A 77 -17.31 -17.43 12.72
N ALA A 78 -17.74 -17.03 13.92
CA ALA A 78 -17.87 -17.88 15.11
C ALA A 78 -19.21 -18.63 15.08
#